data_AF-A0A1H2I8A5-F1
#
_entry.id   AF-A0A1H2I8A5-F1
#
_cell.length_a   1.000
_cell.length_b   1.000
_cell.length_c   1.000
_cell.angle_alpha   90.00
_cell.angle_beta   90.00
_cell.angle_gamma   90.00
#
_symmetry.space_group_name_H-M   'P 1'
#
loop_
_entity.id
_entity.type
_entity.pdbx_description
1 polymer ?
#
loop_
_entity_poly.entity_id
_entity_poly.type
_entity_poly.pdbx_seq_one_letter_code
_entity_poly.pdbx_strand_id
1 'polypeptide(L)'
;MQELHRITTELQTVDLTQCSDAEIVDVAAETERAIARLTFAGDRQLVEATERDLPRKTGHRSVIQFMTHRLRVAHPMRRRDQMSATATFPNLTGEPLPESPQV
;
A
#
# COMPACT_ATOMS: atom_id res chain seq x y z
N MET A 1 -9.54 9.84 7.42
CA MET A 1 -8.30 9.44 8.13
C MET A 1 -8.54 9.03 9.57
N GLN A 2 -9.23 9.84 10.39
CA GLN A 2 -9.56 9.46 11.77
C GLN A 2 -10.33 8.13 11.86
N GLU A 3 -11.28 7.91 10.97
CA GLU A 3 -12.07 6.66 10.94
C GLU A 3 -11.23 5.41 10.66
N LEU A 4 -10.25 5.49 9.75
CA LEU A 4 -9.33 4.39 9.48
C LEU A 4 -8.49 4.06 10.71
N HIS A 5 -7.98 5.09 11.41
CA HIS A 5 -7.22 4.90 12.65
C HIS A 5 -8.09 4.32 13.77
N ARG A 6 -9.35 4.74 13.89
CA ARG A 6 -10.31 4.18 14.84
C ARG A 6 -10.53 2.68 14.59
N ILE A 7 -10.92 2.31 13.38
CA ILE A 7 -11.19 0.91 13.01
C ILE A 7 -9.94 0.04 13.18
N THR A 8 -8.76 0.51 12.75
CA THR A 8 -7.52 -0.26 12.91
C THR A 8 -7.11 -0.42 14.38
N THR A 9 -7.38 0.58 15.23
CA THR A 9 -7.17 0.46 16.69
C THR A 9 -8.13 -0.58 17.28
N GLU A 10 -9.40 -0.56 16.89
CA GLU A 10 -10.38 -1.55 17.35
C GLU A 10 -9.97 -2.98 16.99
N LEU A 11 -9.55 -3.21 15.74
CA LEU A 11 -9.02 -4.52 15.30
C LEU A 11 -7.81 -5.00 16.12
N GLN A 12 -6.93 -4.09 16.54
CA GLN A 12 -5.76 -4.43 17.37
C GLN A 12 -6.12 -4.80 18.82
N THR A 13 -7.30 -4.44 19.28
CA THR A 13 -7.75 -4.66 20.67
C THR A 13 -8.73 -5.82 20.84
N VAL A 14 -9.05 -6.54 19.76
CA VAL A 14 -9.92 -7.72 19.81
C VAL A 14 -9.27 -8.82 20.65
N ASP A 15 -9.99 -9.35 21.63
CA ASP A 15 -9.57 -10.52 22.40
C ASP A 15 -9.81 -11.80 21.60
N LEU A 16 -8.78 -12.24 20.88
CA LEU A 16 -8.82 -13.45 20.06
C LEU A 16 -8.93 -14.75 20.88
N THR A 17 -8.69 -14.72 22.19
CA THR A 17 -8.77 -15.93 23.03
C THR A 17 -10.19 -16.44 23.22
N GLN A 18 -11.18 -15.57 22.96
CA GLN A 18 -12.61 -15.89 23.05
C GLN A 18 -13.20 -16.33 21.71
N CYS A 19 -12.43 -16.29 20.62
CA CYS A 19 -12.87 -16.72 19.30
C CYS A 19 -12.71 -18.23 19.13
N SER A 20 -13.70 -18.86 18.50
CA SER A 20 -13.55 -20.21 17.96
C SER A 20 -12.56 -20.23 16.78
N ASP A 21 -12.04 -21.41 16.45
CA ASP A 21 -11.11 -21.58 15.31
C ASP A 21 -11.70 -21.04 14.00
N ALA A 22 -13.00 -21.24 13.76
CA ALA A 22 -13.68 -20.74 12.57
C ALA A 22 -13.74 -19.21 12.54
N GLU A 23 -14.06 -18.57 13.67
CA GLU A 23 -14.08 -17.11 13.77
C GLU A 23 -12.69 -16.51 13.57
N ILE A 24 -11.63 -17.17 14.06
CA ILE A 24 -10.25 -16.74 13.82
C ILE A 24 -9.93 -16.78 12.32
N VAL A 25 -10.32 -17.86 11.62
CA VAL A 25 -10.11 -17.98 10.17
C VAL A 25 -10.85 -16.88 9.41
N ASP A 26 -12.10 -16.62 9.75
CA ASP A 26 -12.91 -15.59 9.08
C ASP A 26 -12.36 -14.18 9.32
N VAL A 27 -12.00 -13.84 10.56
CA VAL A 27 -11.40 -12.54 10.91
C VAL A 27 -10.05 -12.36 10.21
N ALA A 28 -9.22 -13.40 10.15
CA ALA A 28 -7.95 -13.36 9.42
C ALA A 28 -8.18 -13.14 7.92
N ALA A 29 -9.12 -13.86 7.31
CA ALA A 29 -9.42 -13.72 5.89
C ALA A 29 -9.92 -12.31 5.53
N GLU A 30 -10.81 -11.72 6.33
CA GLU A 30 -11.27 -10.35 6.12
C GLU A 30 -10.17 -9.32 6.34
N THR A 31 -9.31 -9.53 7.33
CA THR A 31 -8.15 -8.67 7.59
C THR A 31 -7.18 -8.70 6.42
N GLU A 32 -6.87 -9.87 5.85
CA GLU A 32 -6.00 -9.98 4.67
C GLU A 32 -6.61 -9.31 3.44
N ARG A 33 -7.93 -9.45 3.23
CA ARG A 33 -8.62 -8.72 2.15
C ARG A 33 -8.52 -7.19 2.35
N ALA A 34 -8.63 -6.71 3.58
CA ALA A 34 -8.45 -5.29 3.89
C ALA A 34 -6.99 -4.85 3.64
N ILE A 35 -5.99 -5.64 4.06
CA ILE A 35 -4.57 -5.40 3.81
C ILE A 35 -4.31 -5.31 2.30
N ALA A 36 -4.87 -6.21 1.50
CA ALA A 36 -4.72 -6.19 0.05
C ALA A 36 -5.28 -4.90 -0.59
N ARG A 37 -6.49 -4.49 -0.19
CA ARG A 37 -7.13 -3.25 -0.70
C ARG A 37 -6.37 -1.99 -0.28
N LEU A 38 -5.96 -1.91 0.99
CA LEU A 38 -5.17 -0.80 1.51
C LEU A 38 -3.79 -0.74 0.87
N THR A 39 -3.20 -1.90 0.60
CA THR A 39 -1.95 -2.03 -0.16
C THR A 39 -2.14 -1.44 -1.55
N PHE A 40 -3.13 -1.89 -2.31
CA PHE A 40 -3.38 -1.35 -3.65
C PHE A 40 -3.60 0.17 -3.66
N ALA A 41 -4.38 0.69 -2.70
CA ALA A 41 -4.59 2.14 -2.56
C ALA A 41 -3.28 2.88 -2.26
N GLY A 42 -2.44 2.35 -1.36
CA GLY A 42 -1.15 2.92 -1.01
C GLY A 42 -0.15 2.91 -2.17
N ASP A 43 -0.19 1.89 -3.04
CA ASP A 43 0.67 1.84 -4.23
C ASP A 43 0.33 2.94 -5.22
N ARG A 44 -0.96 3.16 -5.49
CA ARG A 44 -1.40 4.27 -6.35
C ARG A 44 -0.99 5.64 -5.79
N GLN A 45 -1.09 5.82 -4.48
CA GLN A 45 -0.65 7.06 -3.81
C GLN A 45 0.87 7.28 -3.95
N LEU A 46 1.66 6.21 -3.89
CA LEU A 46 3.11 6.28 -4.04
C LEU A 46 3.53 6.54 -5.49
N VAL A 47 2.83 5.96 -6.47
CA VAL A 47 3.01 6.29 -7.91
C VAL A 47 2.79 7.78 -8.12
N GLU A 48 1.64 8.31 -7.69
CA GLU A 48 1.31 9.73 -7.82
C GLU A 48 2.36 10.63 -7.11
N ALA A 49 2.80 10.23 -5.92
CA ALA A 49 3.83 10.97 -5.20
C ALA A 49 5.18 11.00 -5.94
N THR A 50 5.51 9.89 -6.62
CA THR A 50 6.73 9.77 -7.43
C THR A 50 6.62 10.59 -8.72
N GLU A 51 5.49 10.51 -9.43
CA GLU A 51 5.21 11.30 -10.64
C GLU A 51 5.26 12.81 -10.38
N ARG A 52 4.78 13.24 -9.20
CA ARG A 52 4.84 14.65 -8.77
C ARG A 52 6.21 15.09 -8.25
N ASP A 53 7.22 14.23 -8.28
CA ASP A 53 8.55 14.49 -7.73
C ASP A 53 8.51 14.88 -6.24
N LEU A 54 7.54 14.35 -5.47
CA LEU A 54 7.39 14.66 -4.05
C LEU A 54 8.58 14.23 -3.20
N PRO A 55 9.26 13.09 -3.43
CA PRO A 55 10.46 12.74 -2.69
C PRO A 55 11.50 13.87 -2.70
N ARG A 56 11.81 14.45 -3.88
CA ARG A 56 12.77 15.56 -3.98
C ARG A 56 12.22 16.84 -3.37
N LYS A 57 10.96 17.19 -3.65
CA LYS A 57 10.30 18.39 -3.10
C LYS A 57 10.19 18.38 -1.57
N THR A 58 10.19 17.20 -0.96
CA THR A 58 10.15 17.01 0.50
C THR A 58 11.53 16.77 1.11
N GLY A 59 12.61 16.97 0.33
CA GLY A 59 13.99 16.94 0.83
C GLY A 59 14.57 15.54 0.96
N HIS A 60 14.06 14.56 0.23
CA HIS A 60 14.53 13.18 0.25
C HIS A 60 15.29 12.87 -1.04
N ARG A 61 16.41 12.15 -0.90
CA ARG A 61 17.36 11.89 -2.00
C ARG A 61 16.93 10.76 -2.93
N SER A 62 15.90 10.00 -2.55
CA SER A 62 15.32 8.92 -3.38
C SER A 62 13.91 8.55 -2.92
N VAL A 63 13.16 7.86 -3.80
CA VAL A 63 11.86 7.26 -3.47
C VAL A 63 11.98 6.30 -2.28
N ILE A 64 13.04 5.47 -2.23
CA ILE A 64 13.27 4.54 -1.12
C ILE A 64 13.50 5.29 0.20
N GLN A 65 14.26 6.39 0.18
CA GLN A 65 14.43 7.23 1.38
C GLN A 65 13.08 7.80 1.83
N PHE A 66 12.22 8.19 0.89
CA PHE A 66 10.87 8.69 1.18
C PHE A 66 9.93 7.63 1.75
N MET A 67 9.90 6.45 1.16
CA MET A 67 9.14 5.32 1.69
C MET A 67 9.57 4.96 3.11
N THR A 68 10.87 4.93 3.37
CA THR A 68 11.42 4.51 4.67
C THR A 68 11.19 5.57 5.76
N HIS A 69 11.56 6.83 5.50
CA HIS A 69 11.59 7.85 6.55
C HIS A 69 10.25 8.57 6.72
N ARG A 70 9.57 8.90 5.61
CA ARG A 70 8.32 9.68 5.64
C ARG A 70 7.08 8.80 5.72
N LEU A 71 7.06 7.69 4.99
CA LEU A 71 5.91 6.79 4.94
C LEU A 71 6.03 5.59 5.90
N ARG A 72 7.22 5.33 6.45
CA ARG A 72 7.49 4.21 7.38
C ARG A 72 7.17 2.84 6.77
N VAL A 73 7.36 2.67 5.47
CA VAL A 73 7.23 1.37 4.80
C VAL A 73 8.33 0.43 5.30
N ALA A 74 7.93 -0.70 5.88
CA ALA A 74 8.87 -1.67 6.47
C ALA A 74 9.78 -2.36 5.43
N HIS A 75 9.24 -2.70 4.26
CA HIS A 75 9.97 -3.39 3.19
C HIS A 75 9.89 -2.59 1.87
N PRO A 76 10.62 -1.47 1.76
CA PRO A 76 10.43 -0.52 0.67
C PRO A 76 10.83 -1.08 -0.70
N MET A 77 11.81 -2.01 -0.76
CA MET A 77 12.21 -2.66 -2.02
C MET A 77 11.11 -3.56 -2.56
N ARG A 78 10.62 -4.51 -1.74
CA ARG A 78 9.50 -5.39 -2.10
C ARG A 78 8.27 -4.59 -2.50
N ARG A 79 8.02 -3.49 -1.79
CA ARG A 79 6.89 -2.60 -2.07
C ARG A 79 7.01 -1.89 -3.41
N ARG A 80 8.21 -1.46 -3.79
CA ARG A 80 8.47 -0.88 -5.11
C ARG A 80 8.21 -1.89 -6.23
N ASP A 81 8.63 -3.14 -6.05
CA ASP A 81 8.44 -4.18 -7.06
C ASP A 81 6.94 -4.54 -7.23
N GLN A 82 6.17 -4.55 -6.13
CA GLN A 82 4.70 -4.67 -6.16
C GLN A 82 4.04 -3.48 -6.86
N MET A 83 4.52 -2.26 -6.59
CA MET A 83 4.02 -1.05 -7.22
C MET A 83 4.24 -1.10 -8.74
N SER A 84 5.40 -1.55 -9.24
CA SER A 84 5.61 -1.67 -10.69
C SER A 84 4.66 -2.63 -11.39
N ALA A 85 4.13 -3.63 -10.69
CA ALA A 85 3.13 -4.55 -11.24
C ALA A 85 1.71 -3.97 -11.29
N THR A 86 1.43 -2.91 -10.51
CA THR A 86 0.11 -2.26 -10.42
C THR A 86 0.10 -0.85 -10.99
N ALA A 87 1.27 -0.32 -11.35
CA ALA A 87 1.43 1.02 -11.89
C ALA A 87 0.83 1.10 -13.30
N THR A 88 -0.31 1.77 -13.41
CA THR A 88 -0.78 2.30 -14.67
C THR A 88 -0.04 3.61 -14.93
N PHE A 89 1.11 3.54 -15.61
CA PHE A 89 1.80 4.74 -16.05
C PHE A 89 0.99 5.37 -17.19
N PRO A 90 0.52 6.62 -17.07
CA PRO A 90 -0.05 7.32 -18.21
C PRO A 90 1.04 7.52 -19.26
N ASN A 91 0.72 7.22 -20.52
CA ASN A 91 1.56 7.60 -21.64
C ASN A 91 1.63 9.14 -21.76
N LEU A 92 2.50 9.67 -22.62
CA LEU A 92 2.65 11.12 -22.88
C LEU A 92 1.33 11.85 -23.22
N THR A 93 0.27 11.10 -23.56
CA THR A 93 -1.08 11.58 -23.90
C THR A 93 -2.14 11.32 -22.81
N GLY A 94 -1.78 10.74 -21.65
CA GLY A 94 -2.69 10.49 -20.52
C GLY A 94 -3.43 9.14 -20.53
N GLU A 95 -3.20 8.29 -21.53
CA GLU A 95 -3.84 6.97 -21.62
C GLU A 95 -2.96 5.88 -20.95
N PRO A 96 -3.56 4.87 -20.29
CA PRO A 96 -2.86 3.71 -19.76
C PRO A 96 -1.93 3.07 -20.81
N LEU A 97 -0.66 2.84 -20.48
CA LEU A 97 0.21 2.01 -21.31
C LEU A 97 -0.32 0.56 -21.35
N PRO A 98 -0.30 -0.11 -22.52
CA PRO A 98 -0.68 -1.51 -22.62
C PRO A 98 0.21 -2.36 -21.72
N GLU A 99 -0.40 -3.34 -21.07
CA GLU A 99 0.26 -4.28 -20.17
C GLU A 99 1.42 -4.96 -20.91
N SER A 100 2.63 -4.87 -20.35
CA SER A 100 3.81 -5.50 -20.95
C SER A 100 3.62 -7.02 -20.96
N PRO A 101 3.97 -7.72 -22.07
CA PRO A 101 3.86 -9.18 -22.11
C PRO A 101 4.64 -9.79 -20.96
N GLN A 102 4.00 -10.67 -20.18
CA GLN A 102 4.68 -11.48 -19.19
C GLN A 102 5.68 -12.38 -19.94
N VAL A 103 6.97 -12.22 -19.66
CA VAL A 103 8.08 -13.04 -20.19
C VAL A 103 8.42 -14.12 -19.17
#